data_AF-A0A661W1L3-F1
#
_entry.id   AF-A0A661W1L3-F1
#
_cell.length_a   1.000
_cell.length_b   1.000
_cell.length_c   1.000
_cell.angle_alpha   90.00
_cell.angle_beta   90.00
_cell.angle_gamma   90.00
#
_symmetry.space_group_name_H-M   'P 1'
#
loop_
_entity.id
_entity.type
_entity.pdbx_description
1 polymer ?
#
loop_
_entity_poly.entity_id
_entity_poly.type
_entity_poly.pdbx_seq_one_letter_code
_entity_poly.pdbx_strand_id
1 'polypeptide(L)' 'VCERIARETGLRTVALSGGCFQNRLLLALVVPRLRDAGFRVLLHRQVPCNDGGISLGQAVIAHFAVD' A
#
# COMPACT_ATOMS: atom_id res chain seq x y z
N VAL A 1 2.08 6.92 11.99
CA VAL A 1 0.73 6.31 11.82
C VAL A 1 0.79 4.79 11.76
N CYS A 2 1.50 4.18 10.82
CA CYS A 2 1.57 2.72 10.68
C CYS A 2 1.99 1.99 11.97
N GLU A 3 3.04 2.45 12.66
CA GLU A 3 3.47 1.86 13.94
C GLU A 3 2.41 1.90 15.03
N ARG A 4 1.62 2.98 15.09
CA ARG A 4 0.53 3.11 16.05
C ARG A 4 -0.56 2.07 15.77
N ILE A 5 -1.02 1.99 14.53
CA ILE A 5 -2.01 0.99 14.08
C ILE A 5 -1.48 -0.43 14.29
N ALA A 6 -0.20 -0.68 14.02
CA ALA A 6 0.42 -1.99 14.22
C ALA A 6 0.47 -2.40 15.69
N ARG A 7 0.69 -1.48 16.63
CA ARG A 7 0.61 -1.78 18.06
C ARG A 7 -0.81 -2.16 18.49
N GLU A 8 -1.82 -1.52 17.89
CA GLU A 8 -3.23 -1.75 18.22
C GLU A 8 -3.79 -3.04 17.59
N THR A 9 -3.31 -3.42 16.40
CA THR A 9 -3.90 -4.49 15.57
C THR A 9 -2.99 -5.70 15.33
N GLY A 10 -1.69 -5.58 15.59
CA GLY A 10 -0.68 -6.57 15.22
C GLY A 10 -0.34 -6.61 13.72
N LEU A 11 -0.99 -5.82 12.86
CA LEU A 11 -0.74 -5.83 11.42
C LEU A 11 0.65 -5.29 11.06
N ARG A 12 1.40 -6.06 10.27
CA ARG A 12 2.78 -5.73 9.84
C ARG A 12 2.94 -5.60 8.32
N THR A 13 1.88 -5.74 7.55
CA THR A 13 1.91 -5.53 6.10
C THR A 13 1.27 -4.18 5.76
N VAL A 14 1.98 -3.35 4.99
CA VAL A 14 1.51 -2.03 4.55
C VAL A 14 1.58 -1.96 3.02
N ALA A 15 0.48 -1.59 2.37
CA ALA A 15 0.46 -1.30 0.95
C ALA A 15 0.49 0.22 0.73
N LEU A 16 1.37 0.70 -0.16
CA LEU A 16 1.43 2.10 -0.57
C LEU A 16 0.82 2.25 -1.97
N SER A 17 -0.25 3.05 -2.06
CA SER A 17 -1.03 3.29 -3.27
C SER A 17 -1.54 4.74 -3.30
N GLY A 18 -2.14 5.16 -4.41
CA GLY A 18 -2.53 6.54 -4.69
C GLY A 18 -1.47 7.29 -5.50
N GLY A 19 -1.90 8.30 -6.27
CA GLY A 19 -1.03 9.06 -7.18
C GLY A 19 0.17 9.75 -6.51
N CYS A 20 0.08 10.09 -5.23
CA CYS A 20 1.19 10.66 -4.46
C CYS A 20 2.43 9.74 -4.44
N PHE A 21 2.24 8.42 -4.41
CA PHE A 21 3.34 7.46 -4.39
C PHE A 21 3.97 7.21 -5.78
N GLN A 22 3.54 7.93 -6.83
CA GLN A 22 4.34 8.05 -8.05
C GLN A 22 5.59 8.92 -7.82
N ASN A 23 5.59 9.75 -6.76
CA ASN A 23 6.76 10.53 -6.37
C ASN A 23 7.88 9.60 -5.87
N ARG A 24 8.94 9.46 -6.69
CA ARG A 24 10.09 8.60 -6.40
C ARG A 24 10.84 9.02 -5.13
N LEU A 25 10.95 10.33 -4.85
CA LEU A 25 11.60 10.82 -3.64
C LEU A 25 10.80 10.40 -2.40
N LEU A 26 9.48 10.53 -2.45
CA LEU A 26 8.60 10.08 -1.36
C LEU A 26 8.76 8.58 -1.11
N LEU A 27 8.73 7.75 -2.16
CA LEU A 27 8.95 6.30 -2.03
C LEU A 27 10.34 5.98 -1.43
N ALA A 28 11.40 6.64 -1.92
CA ALA A 28 12.76 6.42 -1.45
C ALA A 28 12.94 6.80 0.03
N LEU A 29 12.16 7.75 0.54
CA LEU A 29 12.20 8.15 1.94
C LEU A 29 11.30 7.28 2.83
N VAL A 30 10.14 6.85 2.35
CA VAL A 30 9.13 6.15 3.16
C VAL A 30 9.42 4.65 3.25
N VAL A 31 9.77 4.00 2.12
CA VAL A 31 9.90 2.55 2.07
C VAL A 31 11.00 2.02 3.00
N PRO A 32 12.22 2.60 3.06
CA PRO A 32 13.24 2.15 4.01
C PRO A 32 12.78 2.30 5.45
N ARG A 33 12.23 3.47 5.83
CA ARG A 33 11.74 3.71 7.20
C ARG A 33 10.67 2.72 7.65
N LEU A 34 9.75 2.35 6.77
CA LEU A 34 8.75 1.32 7.08
C LEU A 34 9.38 -0.07 7.23
N ARG A 35 10.34 -0.42 6.35
CA ARG A 35 11.06 -1.71 6.45
C ARG A 35 11.89 -1.79 7.73
N ASP A 36 12.59 -0.72 8.09
CA ASP A 36 13.39 -0.63 9.32
C ASP A 36 12.52 -0.74 10.58
N ALA A 37 11.28 -0.23 10.52
CA ALA A 37 10.26 -0.42 11.56
C ALA A 37 9.61 -1.82 11.57
N GLY A 38 10.10 -2.76 10.73
CA GLY A 38 9.66 -4.14 10.68
C GLY A 38 8.39 -4.38 9.86
N PHE A 39 8.03 -3.49 8.94
CA PHE A 39 6.88 -3.70 8.05
C PHE A 39 7.28 -4.40 6.75
N ARG A 40 6.42 -5.33 6.30
CA ARG A 40 6.40 -5.79 4.91
C ARG A 40 5.69 -4.74 4.05
N VAL A 41 6.43 -4.12 3.14
CA VAL A 41 5.90 -3.05 2.27
C VAL A 41 5.52 -3.62 0.89
N LEU A 42 4.27 -3.39 0.48
CA LEU A 42 3.74 -3.73 -0.85
C LEU A 42 3.64 -2.46 -1.71
N LEU A 43 4.11 -2.55 -2.95
CA LEU A 43 4.09 -1.48 -3.95
C LEU A 43 3.43 -1.96 -5.24
N HIS A 44 2.81 -1.03 -5.97
CA HIS A 44 2.33 -1.27 -7.32
C HIS A 44 3.50 -1.56 -8.28
N ARG A 45 3.34 -2.56 -9.15
CA ARG A 45 4.32 -2.92 -10.21
C ARG A 45 3.68 -3.16 -11.57
N GLN A 46 2.53 -3.85 -11.59
CA GLN A 46 1.85 -4.27 -12.83
C GLN A 46 0.78 -3.28 -13.30
N VAL A 47 0.14 -2.59 -12.35
CA VAL A 47 -0.80 -1.50 -12.64
C VAL A 47 -0.32 -0.21 -11.98
N PRO A 48 -0.68 0.97 -12.51
CA PRO A 48 -0.37 2.25 -11.87
C PRO A 48 -0.89 2.29 -10.43
N CYS A 49 -0.19 3.01 -9.54
CA CYS A 49 -0.71 3.29 -8.20
C CYS A 49 -1.73 4.45 -8.18
N ASN A 50 -1.94 5.13 -9.31
CA ASN A 50 -2.91 6.22 -9.45
C ASN A 50 -4.26 5.70 -9.99
N ASP A 51 -5.12 6.63 -10.37
CA ASP A 51 -6.49 6.34 -10.79
C ASP A 51 -6.58 5.41 -12.02
N GLY A 52 -5.52 5.33 -12.83
CA GLY A 52 -5.42 4.35 -13.92
C GLY A 52 -5.41 2.89 -13.46
N GLY A 53 -5.17 2.62 -12.17
CA GLY A 53 -5.22 1.28 -11.57
C GLY A 53 -6.45 1.00 -10.71
N ILE A 54 -7.38 1.96 -10.54
CA ILE A 54 -8.51 1.83 -9.61
C ILE A 54 -9.47 0.69 -10.01
N SER A 55 -9.72 0.51 -11.31
CA SER A 55 -10.67 -0.49 -11.81
C SER A 55 -10.29 -1.92 -11.41
N LEU A 56 -8.98 -2.23 -11.29
CA LEU A 56 -8.51 -3.52 -10.80
C LEU A 56 -8.94 -3.76 -9.34
N GLY A 57 -8.74 -2.77 -8.48
CA GLY A 57 -9.14 -2.86 -7.07
C GLY A 57 -10.65 -3.03 -6.93
N GLN A 58 -11.43 -2.27 -7.71
CA GLN A 58 -12.88 -2.38 -7.75
C GLN A 58 -13.34 -3.78 -8.16
N ALA A 59 -12.76 -4.34 -9.23
CA ALA A 59 -13.11 -5.68 -9.72
C ALA A 59 -12.81 -6.77 -8.68
N VAL A 60 -11.65 -6.74 -8.03
CA VAL A 60 -11.27 -7.73 -7.01
C VAL A 60 -12.15 -7.62 -5.76
N ILE A 61 -12.45 -6.40 -5.30
CA ILE A 61 -13.34 -6.19 -4.16
C ILE A 61 -14.75 -6.68 -4.48
N ALA A 62 -15.27 -6.37 -5.67
CA ALA A 62 -16.59 -6.82 -6.11
C ALA A 62 -16.67 -8.36 -6.18
N HIS A 63 -15.62 -9.01 -6.70
CA HIS A 63 -15.52 -10.47 -6.69
C HIS A 63 -15.54 -11.04 -5.27
N PHE A 64 -14.72 -10.49 -4.35
CA PHE A 64 -14.65 -10.98 -2.97
C PHE A 64 -15.91 -10.69 -2.14
N ALA A 65 -16.69 -9.67 -2.48
CA ALA A 65 -17.90 -9.30 -1.72
C ALA A 65 -19.15 -10.11 -2.13
N VAL A 66 -19.09 -10.81 -3.26
CA VAL A 66 -20.22 -11.61 -3.81
C VAL A 66 -20.04 -13.10 -3.55
N ASP A 67 -18.82 -13.54 -3.23
CA ASP A 67 -18.48 -14.89 -2.76
C ASP A 67 -18.50 -14.98 -1.22
#